data_AF-A0A921LDN8-F1
#
_entry.id   AF-A0A921LDN8-F1
#
_cell.length_a   1.000
_cell.length_b   1.000
_cell.length_c   1.000
_cell.angle_alpha   90.00
_cell.angle_beta   90.00
_cell.angle_gamma   90.00
#
_symmetry.space_group_name_H-M   'P 1'
#
loop_
_entity.id
_entity.type
_entity.pdbx_description
1 polymer ?
#
loop_
_entity_poly.entity_id
_entity_poly.type
_entity_poly.pdbx_seq_one_letter_code
_entity_poly.pdbx_strand_id
1 'polypeptide(L)'
;YAIRDKQNEYFRHANYDPTAYFAYRAKTYPQPQAGLGYEPISLTYQPLTLKEKGLTQLGDIRYKTKWYPNGICPQGMYLTVMHRPEDNGLDFNFEHQVKAVSREELEYLYYYLCRIMFKGAENPDLTIGEIIKLV
;
A
#
# COMPACT_ATOMS: atom_id res chain seq x y z
N TYR A 1 17.02 -9.64 -5.82
CA TYR A 1 17.41 -8.71 -4.73
C TYR A 1 17.30 -7.23 -5.10
N ALA A 2 17.38 -6.84 -6.38
CA ALA A 2 17.36 -5.44 -6.82
C ALA A 2 16.28 -4.53 -6.18
N ILE A 3 15.03 -4.99 -6.06
CA ILE A 3 13.94 -4.19 -5.45
C ILE A 3 14.21 -3.92 -3.97
N ARG A 4 14.56 -4.95 -3.19
CA ARG A 4 14.87 -4.81 -1.76
C ARG A 4 16.06 -3.88 -1.55
N ASP A 5 17.11 -4.04 -2.35
CA ASP A 5 18.32 -3.24 -2.20
C ASP A 5 18.03 -1.77 -2.53
N LYS A 6 17.18 -1.50 -3.53
CA LYS A 6 16.67 -0.15 -3.80
C LYS A 6 15.81 0.41 -2.68
N GLN A 7 14.90 -0.39 -2.11
CA GLN A 7 14.13 0.05 -0.93
C GLN A 7 15.05 0.41 0.24
N ASN A 8 16.08 -0.39 0.50
CA ASN A 8 17.05 -0.11 1.55
C ASN A 8 17.84 1.19 1.30
N GLU A 9 18.15 1.52 0.04
CA GLU A 9 18.75 2.82 -0.30
C GLU A 9 17.87 3.98 0.18
N TYR A 10 16.56 3.92 -0.09
CA TYR A 10 15.60 4.95 0.34
C TYR A 10 15.40 4.96 1.86
N PHE A 11 15.30 3.80 2.51
CA PHE A 11 15.05 3.73 3.96
C PHE A 11 16.16 4.34 4.81
N ARG A 12 17.40 4.43 4.29
CA ARG A 12 18.49 5.16 4.95
C ARG A 12 18.20 6.65 5.15
N HIS A 13 17.23 7.20 4.43
CA HIS A 13 16.82 8.60 4.50
C HIS A 13 15.37 8.77 4.99
N ALA A 14 14.80 7.73 5.61
CA ALA A 14 13.41 7.76 6.10
C ALA A 14 13.15 8.81 7.21
N ASN A 15 14.22 9.33 7.83
CA ASN A 15 14.15 10.40 8.82
C ASN A 15 14.18 11.82 8.22
N TYR A 16 14.24 11.96 6.89
CA TYR A 16 14.19 13.27 6.25
C TYR A 16 12.83 13.94 6.45
N ASP A 17 12.83 15.24 6.69
CA ASP A 17 11.60 15.99 6.98
C ASP A 17 10.64 15.96 5.78
N PRO A 18 9.40 15.43 5.94
CA PRO A 18 8.46 15.30 4.83
C PRO A 18 7.99 16.66 4.30
N THR A 19 7.88 17.69 5.15
CA THR A 19 7.49 19.05 4.74
C THR A 19 8.58 19.69 3.89
N ALA A 20 9.85 19.53 4.30
CA ALA A 20 11.01 19.99 3.53
C ALA A 20 11.07 19.27 2.18
N TYR A 21 10.81 17.96 2.15
CA TYR A 21 10.72 17.19 0.91
C TYR A 21 9.64 17.74 -0.03
N PHE A 22 8.41 17.93 0.46
CA PHE A 22 7.33 18.46 -0.38
C PHE A 22 7.62 19.88 -0.88
N ALA A 23 8.23 20.73 -0.05
CA ALA A 23 8.63 22.08 -0.45
C ALA A 23 9.71 22.06 -1.55
N TYR A 24 10.72 21.20 -1.42
CA TYR A 24 11.75 21.02 -2.45
C TYR A 24 11.17 20.43 -3.74
N ARG A 25 10.31 19.41 -3.62
CA ARG A 25 9.61 18.79 -4.75
C ARG A 25 8.78 19.80 -5.53
N ALA A 26 8.02 20.66 -4.84
CA ALA A 26 7.19 21.69 -5.48
C ALA A 26 8.01 22.71 -6.30
N LYS A 27 9.26 22.99 -5.89
CA LYS A 27 10.19 23.84 -6.67
C LYS A 27 10.75 23.10 -7.87
N THR A 28 11.12 21.84 -7.71
CA THR A 28 11.78 21.03 -8.74
C THR A 28 10.81 20.58 -9.82
N TYR A 29 9.58 20.21 -9.41
CA TYR A 29 8.52 19.72 -10.27
C TYR A 29 7.25 20.55 -10.03
N PRO A 30 7.18 21.77 -10.61
CA PRO A 30 6.05 22.67 -10.40
C PRO A 30 4.76 22.05 -10.92
N GLN A 31 3.67 22.32 -10.21
CA GLN A 31 2.33 21.84 -10.53
C GLN A 31 1.42 23.03 -10.85
N PRO A 32 0.41 22.87 -11.72
CA PRO A 32 -0.49 23.96 -12.09
C PRO A 32 -1.36 24.44 -10.92
N GLN A 33 -1.57 23.59 -9.90
CA GLN A 33 -2.34 23.92 -8.70
C GLN A 33 -1.64 23.36 -7.45
N ALA A 34 -1.79 24.07 -6.33
CA ALA A 34 -1.28 23.62 -5.04
C ALA A 34 -1.99 22.33 -4.59
N GLY A 35 -1.23 21.42 -3.98
CA GLY A 35 -1.75 20.14 -3.50
C GLY A 35 -1.77 19.01 -4.54
N LEU A 36 -1.46 19.29 -5.81
CA LEU A 36 -1.27 18.24 -6.81
C LEU A 36 0.04 17.48 -6.58
N GLY A 37 0.01 16.18 -6.87
CA GLY A 37 1.16 15.28 -6.84
C GLY A 37 1.27 14.49 -8.14
N TYR A 38 2.39 13.77 -8.30
CA TYR A 38 2.59 12.85 -9.42
C TYR A 38 2.26 11.41 -9.02
N GLU A 39 1.98 11.17 -7.75
CA GLU A 39 1.69 9.88 -7.16
C GLU A 39 0.16 9.70 -7.03
N PRO A 40 -0.50 8.95 -7.94
CA PRO A 40 -1.95 8.77 -7.89
C PRO A 40 -2.38 7.78 -6.79
N ILE A 41 -1.46 6.89 -6.41
CA ILE A 41 -1.69 5.80 -5.47
C ILE A 41 -0.55 5.77 -4.46
N SER A 42 -0.91 5.62 -3.19
CA SER A 42 0.03 5.27 -2.12
C SER A 42 -0.20 3.83 -1.67
N LEU A 43 0.89 3.16 -1.29
CA LEU A 43 0.85 1.81 -0.72
C LEU A 43 1.52 1.84 0.64
N THR A 44 0.87 1.27 1.65
CA THR A 44 1.54 0.86 2.89
C THR A 44 1.39 -0.62 3.14
N TYR A 45 2.49 -1.21 3.60
CA TYR A 45 2.53 -2.58 4.06
C TYR A 45 2.78 -2.56 5.56
N GLN A 46 1.85 -3.15 6.30
CA GLN A 46 1.92 -3.24 7.75
C GLN A 46 2.12 -4.71 8.13
N PRO A 47 3.36 -5.12 8.47
CA PRO A 47 3.61 -6.43 9.05
C PRO A 47 3.03 -6.43 10.46
N LEU A 48 1.75 -6.73 10.57
CA LEU A 48 1.00 -6.59 11.81
C LEU A 48 1.12 -7.88 12.62
N THR A 49 2.14 -7.97 13.47
CA THR A 49 2.01 -8.79 14.68
C THR A 49 1.56 -7.88 15.81
N LEU A 50 0.26 -7.60 15.89
CA LEU A 50 -0.33 -6.84 17.01
C LEU A 50 -0.09 -7.48 18.38
N LYS A 51 0.61 -8.61 18.49
CA LYS A 51 1.08 -9.10 19.80
C LYS A 51 2.02 -8.12 20.51
N GLU A 52 2.52 -7.09 19.84
CA GLU A 52 3.31 -6.02 20.48
C GLU A 52 2.41 -4.98 21.20
N LYS A 53 2.98 -4.20 22.14
CA LYS A 53 2.31 -3.20 23.00
C LYS A 53 1.35 -3.75 24.07
N GLY A 54 1.76 -4.79 24.79
CA GLY A 54 1.05 -5.30 25.98
C GLY A 54 -0.06 -6.31 25.67
N LEU A 55 -0.34 -6.57 24.40
CA LEU A 55 -1.25 -7.62 23.97
C LEU A 55 -0.73 -9.03 24.29
N THR A 56 0.58 -9.18 24.58
CA THR A 56 1.13 -10.41 25.20
C THR A 56 0.53 -10.72 26.58
N GLN A 57 0.07 -9.71 27.34
CA GLN A 57 -0.57 -9.90 28.65
C GLN A 57 -1.95 -10.55 28.53
N LEU A 58 -2.54 -10.53 27.34
CA LEU A 58 -3.82 -11.18 27.04
C LEU A 58 -3.66 -12.68 26.76
N GLY A 59 -2.45 -13.25 26.83
CA GLY A 59 -2.20 -14.67 26.56
C GLY A 59 -2.60 -15.07 25.14
N ASP A 60 -3.34 -16.18 25.01
CA ASP A 60 -3.79 -16.72 23.72
C ASP A 60 -5.19 -16.26 23.30
N ILE A 61 -5.64 -15.09 23.77
CA ILE A 61 -6.93 -14.53 23.33
C ILE A 61 -6.88 -14.29 21.82
N ARG A 62 -7.85 -14.89 21.11
CA ARG A 62 -8.08 -14.62 19.69
C ARG A 62 -8.71 -13.24 19.53
N TYR A 63 -8.15 -12.42 18.65
CA TYR A 63 -8.65 -11.08 18.37
C TYR A 63 -8.74 -10.85 16.86
N LYS A 64 -9.74 -10.06 16.46
CA LYS A 64 -9.90 -9.53 15.10
C LYS A 64 -9.68 -8.03 15.13
N THR A 65 -8.98 -7.52 14.12
CA THR A 65 -8.86 -6.08 13.92
C THR A 65 -9.64 -5.62 12.71
N LYS A 66 -10.32 -4.49 12.86
CA LYS A 66 -10.97 -3.78 11.76
C LYS A 66 -10.43 -2.37 11.70
N TRP A 67 -10.03 -1.96 10.51
CA TRP A 67 -9.64 -0.59 10.23
C TRP A 67 -10.88 0.26 9.94
N TYR A 68 -10.95 1.44 10.54
CA TYR A 68 -11.99 2.43 10.26
C TYR A 68 -11.31 3.72 9.80
N PRO A 69 -11.64 4.25 8.60
CA PRO A 69 -11.01 5.45 8.09
C PRO A 69 -11.56 6.68 8.82
N ASN A 70 -10.77 7.75 8.87
CA ASN A 70 -11.22 9.06 9.35
C ASN A 70 -11.99 9.86 8.27
N GLY A 71 -12.21 9.26 7.10
CA GLY A 71 -12.93 9.86 5.97
C GLY A 71 -12.08 10.76 5.06
N ILE A 72 -10.77 10.86 5.28
CA ILE A 72 -9.87 11.72 4.49
C ILE A 72 -8.86 10.86 3.74
N CYS A 73 -8.86 10.95 2.41
CA CYS A 73 -7.86 10.32 1.55
C CYS A 73 -7.09 11.41 0.78
N PRO A 74 -5.83 11.73 1.15
CA PRO A 74 -5.08 12.82 0.54
C PRO A 74 -4.62 12.51 -0.90
N GLN A 75 -4.41 11.24 -1.24
CA GLN A 75 -4.17 10.79 -2.61
C GLN A 75 -5.47 10.35 -3.28
N GLY A 76 -5.44 10.11 -4.60
CA GLY A 76 -6.59 9.57 -5.32
C GLY A 76 -7.02 8.20 -4.77
N MET A 77 -6.03 7.37 -4.41
CA MET A 77 -6.23 6.10 -3.72
C MET A 77 -5.06 5.77 -2.77
N TYR A 78 -5.39 5.10 -1.69
CA TYR A 78 -4.45 4.64 -0.66
C TYR A 78 -4.73 3.17 -0.36
N LEU A 79 -3.79 2.30 -0.71
CA LEU A 79 -3.85 0.87 -0.44
C LEU A 79 -3.05 0.55 0.83
N THR A 80 -3.70 -0.07 1.81
CA THR A 80 -3.04 -0.63 2.99
C THR A 80 -3.15 -2.15 2.95
N VAL A 81 -2.01 -2.83 2.97
CA VAL A 81 -1.93 -4.30 3.05
C VAL A 81 -1.45 -4.68 4.45
N MET A 82 -2.24 -5.45 5.18
CA MET A 82 -1.94 -5.86 6.56
C MET A 82 -1.92 -7.38 6.68
N HIS A 83 -1.09 -7.90 7.59
CA HIS A 83 -1.19 -9.31 7.99
C HIS A 83 -2.45 -9.55 8.81
N ARG A 84 -3.18 -10.62 8.47
CA ARG A 84 -4.29 -11.11 9.25
C ARG A 84 -3.76 -12.00 10.38
N PRO A 85 -4.11 -11.72 11.65
CA PRO A 85 -3.49 -12.37 12.81
C PRO A 85 -3.86 -13.86 12.97
N GLU A 86 -4.94 -14.35 12.35
CA GLU A 86 -5.44 -15.71 12.59
C GLU A 86 -4.93 -16.78 11.61
N ASP A 87 -4.62 -16.41 10.36
CA ASP A 87 -4.42 -17.36 9.27
C ASP A 87 -3.19 -17.04 8.39
N ASN A 88 -2.35 -16.08 8.80
CA ASN A 88 -1.26 -15.52 7.97
C ASN A 88 -1.75 -14.99 6.61
N GLY A 89 -3.05 -14.73 6.48
CA GLY A 89 -3.64 -14.08 5.33
C GLY A 89 -3.27 -12.60 5.28
N LEU A 90 -3.74 -11.93 4.24
CA LEU A 90 -3.56 -10.50 4.06
C LEU A 90 -4.92 -9.81 3.92
N ASP A 91 -5.09 -8.69 4.61
CA ASP A 91 -6.22 -7.79 4.41
C ASP A 91 -5.77 -6.62 3.52
N PHE A 92 -6.54 -6.38 2.46
CA PHE A 92 -6.32 -5.28 1.52
C PHE A 92 -7.40 -4.22 1.74
N ASN A 93 -7.00 -3.08 2.30
CA ASN A 93 -7.90 -1.95 2.54
C ASN A 93 -7.61 -0.85 1.54
N PHE A 94 -8.65 -0.42 0.83
CA PHE A 94 -8.59 0.66 -0.13
C PHE A 94 -9.36 1.86 0.40
N GLU A 95 -8.65 2.96 0.63
CA GLU A 95 -9.26 4.27 0.83
C GLU A 95 -9.12 5.05 -0.47
N HIS A 96 -10.17 5.70 -0.94
CA HIS A 96 -10.11 6.41 -2.22
C HIS A 96 -11.02 7.64 -2.23
N GLN A 97 -10.66 8.62 -3.06
CA GLN A 97 -11.54 9.72 -3.37
C GLN A 97 -12.58 9.25 -4.39
N VAL A 98 -13.87 9.35 -4.06
CA VAL A 98 -14.98 8.87 -4.92
C VAL A 98 -15.00 9.54 -6.30
N LYS A 99 -14.50 10.78 -6.40
CA LYS A 99 -14.38 11.49 -7.69
C LYS A 99 -13.16 11.08 -8.52
N ALA A 100 -12.16 10.45 -7.90
CA ALA A 100 -10.92 10.03 -8.57
C ALA A 100 -11.01 8.57 -9.02
N VAL A 101 -11.62 7.72 -8.20
CA VAL A 101 -11.80 6.28 -8.48
C VAL A 101 -13.21 5.90 -8.07
N SER A 102 -13.99 5.33 -8.98
CA SER A 102 -15.31 4.77 -8.70
C SER A 102 -15.19 3.40 -8.02
N ARG A 103 -16.28 2.94 -7.41
CA ARG A 103 -16.33 1.61 -6.81
C ARG A 103 -16.10 0.49 -7.84
N GLU A 104 -16.65 0.63 -9.04
CA GLU A 104 -16.50 -0.37 -10.11
C GLU A 104 -15.06 -0.46 -10.59
N GLU A 105 -14.39 0.69 -10.79
CA GLU A 105 -12.96 0.72 -11.13
C GLU A 105 -12.09 0.09 -10.03
N LEU A 106 -12.46 0.31 -8.77
CA LEU A 106 -11.77 -0.28 -7.63
C LEU A 106 -11.95 -1.80 -7.56
N GLU A 107 -13.16 -2.29 -7.79
CA GLU A 107 -13.46 -3.74 -7.86
C GLU A 107 -12.70 -4.39 -9.02
N TYR A 108 -12.61 -3.71 -10.17
CA TYR A 108 -11.83 -4.15 -11.32
C TYR A 108 -10.33 -4.20 -11.00
N LEU A 109 -9.78 -3.13 -10.38
CA LEU A 109 -8.40 -3.10 -9.93
C LEU A 109 -8.10 -4.26 -8.97
N TYR A 110 -8.97 -4.48 -7.98
CA TYR A 110 -8.80 -5.55 -7.01
C TYR A 110 -8.78 -6.93 -7.66
N TYR A 111 -9.68 -7.18 -8.62
CA TYR A 111 -9.72 -8.42 -9.39
C TYR A 111 -8.37 -8.70 -10.09
N TYR A 112 -7.85 -7.72 -10.83
CA TYR A 112 -6.58 -7.87 -11.55
C TYR A 112 -5.38 -7.94 -10.61
N LEU A 113 -5.38 -7.16 -9.52
CA LEU A 113 -4.34 -7.20 -8.51
C LEU A 113 -4.17 -8.62 -7.96
N CYS A 114 -5.27 -9.28 -7.55
CA CYS A 114 -5.25 -10.66 -7.06
C CYS A 114 -4.74 -11.63 -8.13
N ARG A 115 -5.25 -11.53 -9.36
CA ARG A 115 -4.83 -12.40 -10.47
C ARG A 115 -3.34 -12.29 -10.77
N ILE A 116 -2.81 -11.07 -10.85
CA ILE A 116 -1.38 -10.79 -11.10
C ILE A 116 -0.53 -11.34 -9.96
N MET A 117 -0.91 -11.06 -8.71
CA MET A 117 -0.16 -11.53 -7.53
C MET A 117 -0.13 -13.05 -7.45
N PHE A 118 -1.27 -13.73 -7.64
CA PHE A 118 -1.32 -15.19 -7.61
C PHE A 118 -0.48 -15.80 -8.75
N LYS A 119 -0.56 -15.25 -9.97
CA LYS A 119 0.26 -15.76 -11.07
C LYS A 119 1.76 -15.60 -10.82
N GLY A 120 2.18 -14.44 -10.32
CA GLY A 120 3.58 -14.19 -9.97
C GLY A 120 4.07 -15.04 -8.80
N ALA A 121 3.21 -15.35 -7.83
CA ALA A 121 3.55 -16.24 -6.72
C ALA A 121 3.66 -17.71 -7.14
N GLU A 122 2.79 -18.18 -8.04
CA GLU A 122 2.82 -19.54 -8.58
C GLU A 122 4.05 -19.80 -9.45
N ASN A 123 4.47 -18.81 -10.24
CA ASN A 123 5.65 -18.92 -11.09
C ASN A 123 6.47 -17.61 -11.02
N PRO A 124 7.47 -17.54 -10.12
CA PRO A 124 8.25 -16.33 -9.88
C PRO A 124 9.21 -15.97 -11.02
N ASP A 125 9.42 -16.87 -11.99
CA ASP A 125 10.30 -16.65 -13.13
C ASP A 125 9.59 -15.96 -14.30
N LEU A 126 8.25 -15.82 -14.24
CA LEU A 126 7.50 -15.07 -15.24
C LEU A 126 7.90 -13.60 -15.24
N THR A 127 8.16 -13.07 -16.42
CA THR A 127 8.28 -11.64 -16.63
C THR A 127 6.92 -10.95 -16.47
N ILE A 128 6.94 -9.66 -16.14
CA ILE A 128 5.71 -8.85 -16.04
C ILE A 128 4.88 -8.94 -17.33
N GLY A 129 5.53 -8.91 -18.50
CA GLY A 129 4.85 -9.00 -19.80
C GLY A 129 4.17 -10.35 -20.04
N GLU A 130 4.73 -11.45 -19.50
CA GLU A 130 4.08 -12.76 -19.55
C GLU A 130 2.89 -12.83 -18.60
N ILE A 131 3.01 -12.29 -17.39
CA ILE A 131 1.89 -12.23 -16.44
C ILE A 131 0.72 -11.45 -17.06
N ILE A 132 0.96 -10.30 -17.69
CA ILE A 132 -0.08 -9.48 -18.34
C ILE A 132 -0.82 -10.26 -19.44
N LYS A 133 -0.14 -11.15 -20.18
CA LYS A 133 -0.78 -11.96 -21.23
C LYS A 133 -1.62 -13.11 -20.68
N LEU A 134 -1.36 -13.54 -19.44
CA LEU A 134 -2.02 -14.67 -18.80
C LEU A 134 -3.23 -14.27 -17.96
N VAL A 135 -3.33 -12.98 -17.59
CA VAL A 135 -4.36 -12.49 -16.67
C VAL A 135 -5.56 -11.93 -17.41
#